data_AF-A0A973WYS6-F1
#
_entry.id   AF-A0A973WYS6-F1
#
_cell.length_a   1.000
_cell.length_b   1.000
_cell.length_c   1.000
_cell.angle_alpha   90.00
_cell.angle_beta   90.00
_cell.angle_gamma   90.00
#
_symmetry.space_group_name_H-M   'P 1'
#
loop_
_entity.id
_entity.type
_entity.pdbx_description
1 polymer ?
#
loop_
_entity_poly.entity_id
_entity_poly.type
_entity_poly.pdbx_seq_one_letter_code
_entity_poly.pdbx_strand_id
1 'polypeptide(L)'
;MPLPSFRIRRKLLFASLTTALVVSVASALSFVEPALGEDGVLQLAGSGSFREMLLDGPPASWRGGVVGASIVGLRYQSQATEFNPKSVRVLLGSAQGAKDFLCVRYISRDGRYSAEARYKLVPGAGGEPVLETKTAYEKLLTAYKSSDIAISARSATSCDNLKDGTLFAIDVGGSRQRQLVVLMNGGNARIRAQLGQNSKALTQPVLCELVADQVRVGFTQECRIDLPPDILAGAYQLSIGETASTGEIAVKTHPLMLYGVVGSTK
;
A
#
# COMPACT_ATOMS: atom_id res chain seq x y z
N MET A 1 62.70 38.04 29.42
CA MET A 1 63.32 36.72 29.64
C MET A 1 63.49 36.04 28.28
N PRO A 2 64.73 35.79 27.84
CA PRO A 2 65.05 35.24 26.53
C PRO A 2 65.45 33.74 26.58
N LEU A 3 65.34 33.08 25.41
CA LEU A 3 66.03 31.85 24.92
C LEU A 3 65.65 30.48 25.53
N PRO A 4 65.88 29.33 24.84
CA PRO A 4 66.62 29.16 23.58
C PRO A 4 65.94 28.33 22.48
N SER A 5 66.45 28.60 21.28
CA SER A 5 66.44 27.78 20.07
C SER A 5 67.09 26.40 20.24
N PHE A 6 66.59 25.38 19.53
CA PHE A 6 67.41 24.28 19.04
C PHE A 6 67.06 23.94 17.58
N ARG A 7 68.04 24.20 16.69
CA ARG A 7 68.18 23.54 15.37
C ARG A 7 68.69 22.12 15.61
N ILE A 8 68.42 21.17 14.70
CA ILE A 8 69.43 20.27 14.12
C ILE A 8 68.83 19.32 13.05
N ARG A 9 69.50 19.34 11.88
CA ARG A 9 69.76 18.32 10.82
C ARG A 9 68.59 17.59 10.15
N ARG A 10 68.37 17.75 8.82
CA ARG A 10 69.11 17.24 7.63
C ARG A 10 69.02 15.71 7.39
N LYS A 11 68.35 15.41 6.27
CA LYS A 11 68.58 14.35 5.26
C LYS A 11 68.41 12.89 5.67
N LEU A 12 67.50 12.19 4.97
CA LEU A 12 67.86 11.03 4.14
C LEU A 12 66.73 10.71 3.15
N LEU A 13 67.13 10.61 1.89
CA LEU A 13 66.36 10.02 0.80
C LEU A 13 66.09 8.55 1.13
N PHE A 14 64.86 8.09 0.90
CA PHE A 14 64.63 6.75 0.38
C PHE A 14 63.48 6.82 -0.63
N ALA A 15 63.87 6.66 -1.90
CA ALA A 15 62.96 6.33 -2.97
C ALA A 15 62.36 4.96 -2.68
N SER A 16 61.03 4.89 -2.55
CA SER A 16 60.31 3.63 -2.60
C SER A 16 59.36 3.70 -3.78
N LEU A 17 59.82 3.12 -4.89
CA LEU A 17 59.03 2.84 -6.08
C LEU A 17 58.00 1.77 -5.68
N THR A 18 56.81 2.19 -5.25
CA THR A 18 55.70 1.28 -4.97
C THR A 18 54.88 1.16 -6.24
N THR A 19 55.06 0.03 -6.92
CA THR A 19 54.26 -0.42 -8.04
C THR A 19 52.82 -0.61 -7.56
N ALA A 20 51.98 0.40 -7.75
CA ALA A 20 50.55 0.31 -7.45
C ALA A 20 49.90 -0.61 -8.48
N LEU A 21 49.73 -1.88 -8.11
CA LEU A 21 48.94 -2.86 -8.84
C LEU A 21 47.47 -2.43 -8.74
N VAL A 22 46.95 -1.77 -9.78
CA VAL A 22 45.51 -1.46 -9.89
C VAL A 22 44.78 -2.76 -10.24
N VAL A 23 44.37 -3.49 -9.20
CA VAL A 23 43.41 -4.59 -9.35
C VAL A 23 42.05 -3.96 -9.63
N SER A 24 41.68 -3.91 -10.90
CA SER A 24 40.32 -3.56 -11.31
C SER A 24 39.39 -4.70 -10.90
N VAL A 25 38.84 -4.63 -9.69
CA VAL A 25 37.73 -5.50 -9.29
C VAL A 25 36.51 -5.03 -10.08
N ALA A 26 36.26 -5.69 -11.21
CA ALA A 26 34.97 -5.62 -11.89
C ALA A 26 33.94 -6.25 -10.94
N SER A 27 33.36 -5.43 -10.08
CA SER A 27 32.22 -5.80 -9.26
C SER A 27 31.08 -6.12 -10.21
N ALA A 28 30.92 -7.41 -10.54
CA ALA A 28 29.71 -7.92 -11.15
C ALA A 28 28.56 -7.62 -10.18
N LEU A 29 27.85 -6.52 -10.44
CA LEU A 29 26.56 -6.25 -9.85
C LEU A 29 25.62 -7.33 -10.38
N SER A 30 25.59 -8.47 -9.70
CA SER A 30 24.51 -9.43 -9.85
C SER A 30 23.24 -8.72 -9.38
N PHE A 31 22.51 -8.14 -10.34
CA PHE A 31 21.13 -7.73 -10.13
C PHE A 31 20.37 -8.99 -9.75
N VAL A 32 20.14 -9.16 -8.45
CA VAL A 32 19.21 -10.18 -7.95
C VAL A 32 17.84 -9.69 -8.37
N GLU A 33 17.35 -10.18 -9.50
CA GLU A 33 15.96 -9.96 -9.90
C GLU A 33 15.06 -10.56 -8.81
N PRO A 34 14.15 -9.75 -8.24
CA PRO A 34 13.21 -10.27 -7.28
C PRO A 34 12.34 -11.33 -7.94
N ALA A 35 12.29 -12.52 -7.32
CA ALA A 35 11.48 -13.65 -7.75
C ALA A 35 9.97 -13.33 -7.64
N LEU A 36 9.46 -12.59 -8.61
CA LEU A 36 8.06 -12.68 -9.03
C LEU A 36 7.93 -13.98 -9.83
N GLY A 37 6.77 -14.65 -9.75
CA GLY A 37 6.49 -15.76 -10.67
C GLY A 37 6.64 -15.30 -12.12
N GLU A 38 6.96 -16.22 -13.04
CA GLU A 38 7.38 -15.95 -14.42
C GLU A 38 6.47 -14.98 -15.23
N ASP A 39 5.24 -14.70 -14.77
CA ASP A 39 4.26 -13.85 -15.46
C ASP A 39 3.91 -12.52 -14.74
N GLY A 40 4.59 -12.16 -13.65
CA GLY A 40 4.22 -10.97 -12.87
C GLY A 40 2.84 -11.07 -12.21
N VAL A 41 2.38 -12.31 -11.97
CA VAL A 41 1.13 -12.64 -11.26
C VAL A 41 1.48 -13.17 -9.87
N LEU A 42 0.83 -12.61 -8.84
CA LEU A 42 0.92 -13.11 -7.48
C LEU A 42 -0.12 -14.22 -7.28
N GLN A 43 0.38 -15.45 -7.08
CA GLN A 43 -0.46 -16.63 -6.94
C GLN A 43 -1.07 -16.78 -5.55
N LEU A 44 -2.25 -17.37 -5.53
CA LEU A 44 -2.96 -17.77 -4.32
C LEU A 44 -2.15 -18.80 -3.51
N ALA A 45 -2.24 -18.74 -2.18
CA ALA A 45 -1.45 -19.59 -1.27
C ALA A 45 -1.88 -21.07 -1.21
N GLY A 46 -2.68 -21.56 -2.18
CA GLY A 46 -3.18 -22.94 -2.25
C GLY A 46 -4.71 -23.03 -2.32
N SER A 47 -5.25 -24.25 -2.23
CA SER A 47 -6.70 -24.48 -2.21
C SER A 47 -7.35 -23.83 -0.98
N GLY A 48 -8.57 -23.28 -1.16
CA GLY A 48 -9.30 -22.60 -0.09
C GLY A 48 -8.74 -21.23 0.33
N SER A 49 -7.69 -20.74 -0.32
CA SER A 49 -7.12 -19.41 -0.07
C SER A 49 -7.90 -18.26 -0.71
N PHE A 50 -8.90 -18.58 -1.54
CA PHE A 50 -9.88 -17.63 -2.07
C PHE A 50 -11.27 -18.06 -1.61
N ARG A 51 -11.99 -17.14 -0.97
CA ARG A 51 -13.37 -17.33 -0.55
C ARG A 51 -14.18 -16.12 -1.00
N GLU A 52 -15.32 -16.36 -1.60
CA GLU A 52 -16.22 -15.30 -2.03
C GLU A 52 -17.65 -15.58 -1.61
N MET A 53 -18.43 -14.52 -1.50
CA MET A 53 -19.83 -14.55 -1.17
C MET A 53 -20.55 -13.50 -2.00
N LEU A 54 -21.63 -13.92 -2.65
CA LEU A 54 -22.59 -13.04 -3.29
C LEU A 54 -23.90 -13.15 -2.52
N LEU A 55 -24.42 -12.02 -2.09
CA LEU A 55 -25.67 -11.92 -1.37
C LEU A 55 -26.78 -11.48 -2.33
N ASP A 56 -27.85 -12.26 -2.38
CA ASP A 56 -29.04 -11.93 -3.16
C ASP A 56 -29.75 -10.67 -2.63
N GLY A 57 -29.46 -10.28 -1.38
CA GLY A 57 -29.77 -9.00 -0.76
C GLY A 57 -28.97 -8.84 0.55
N PRO A 58 -28.80 -7.63 1.10
CA PRO A 58 -28.03 -7.45 2.33
C PRO A 58 -28.65 -8.30 3.45
N PRO A 59 -27.91 -9.22 4.09
CA PRO A 59 -28.47 -10.08 5.12
C PRO A 59 -28.98 -9.21 6.27
N ALA A 60 -30.13 -9.58 6.84
CA ALA A 60 -30.80 -8.77 7.86
C ALA A 60 -29.89 -8.47 9.07
N SER A 61 -28.94 -9.35 9.37
CA SER A 61 -27.95 -9.22 10.45
C SER A 61 -26.79 -8.25 10.14
N TRP A 62 -26.54 -7.91 8.88
CA TRP A 62 -25.49 -6.93 8.49
C TRP A 62 -25.99 -5.48 8.54
N ARG A 63 -27.24 -5.26 8.97
CA ARG A 63 -27.69 -3.95 9.47
C ARG A 63 -27.06 -3.62 10.84
N GLY A 64 -26.29 -4.54 11.42
CA GLY A 64 -25.42 -4.24 12.55
C GLY A 64 -24.32 -3.28 12.11
N GLY A 65 -24.43 -2.02 12.50
CA GLY A 65 -23.45 -0.99 12.18
C GLY A 65 -22.04 -1.44 12.56
N VAL A 66 -21.08 -1.26 11.66
CA VAL A 66 -19.67 -1.33 12.03
C VAL A 66 -19.44 -0.24 13.07
N VAL A 67 -19.02 -0.66 14.27
CA VAL A 67 -18.69 0.28 15.35
C VAL A 67 -17.32 0.86 15.05
N GLY A 68 -17.30 2.14 14.69
CA GLY A 68 -16.10 2.92 14.45
C GLY A 68 -15.60 2.89 13.00
N ALA A 69 -14.62 3.76 12.73
CA ALA A 69 -13.99 3.90 11.43
C ALA A 69 -13.09 2.70 11.08
N SER A 70 -13.30 2.12 9.91
CA SER A 70 -12.46 1.04 9.38
C SER A 70 -12.11 1.25 7.91
N ILE A 71 -10.83 1.09 7.57
CA ILE A 71 -10.36 1.09 6.19
C ILE A 71 -10.79 -0.22 5.55
N VAL A 72 -11.56 -0.12 4.47
CA VAL A 72 -12.05 -1.26 3.67
C VAL A 72 -11.52 -1.24 2.24
N GLY A 73 -10.91 -0.14 1.81
CA GLY A 73 -10.15 -0.10 0.57
C GLY A 73 -9.08 0.98 0.55
N LEU A 74 -8.03 0.74 -0.22
CA LEU A 74 -6.96 1.70 -0.44
C LEU A 74 -6.45 1.57 -1.88
N ARG A 75 -6.57 2.64 -2.66
CA ARG A 75 -6.16 2.63 -4.07
C ARG A 75 -5.64 3.97 -4.53
N TYR A 76 -4.88 3.98 -5.61
CA TYR A 76 -4.66 5.21 -6.34
C TYR A 76 -5.94 5.64 -7.05
N GLN A 77 -6.15 6.95 -7.13
CA GLN A 77 -7.20 7.51 -7.97
C GLN A 77 -6.88 7.15 -9.43
N SER A 78 -7.87 6.60 -10.11
CA SER A 78 -7.85 6.34 -11.55
C SER A 78 -9.20 6.71 -12.15
N GLN A 79 -9.26 6.78 -13.48
CA GLN A 79 -10.54 6.95 -14.16
C GLN A 79 -11.46 5.77 -13.83
N ALA A 80 -12.73 6.06 -13.51
CA ALA A 80 -13.70 5.01 -13.26
C ALA A 80 -14.02 4.28 -14.57
N THR A 81 -13.57 3.03 -14.66
CA THR A 81 -13.85 2.09 -15.75
C THR A 81 -14.70 0.94 -15.21
N GLU A 82 -15.16 0.05 -16.08
CA GLU A 82 -15.69 -1.24 -15.64
C GLU A 82 -14.65 -1.98 -14.79
N PHE A 83 -15.11 -2.65 -13.74
CA PHE A 83 -14.25 -3.40 -12.86
C PHE A 83 -13.88 -4.74 -13.49
N ASN A 84 -12.58 -4.98 -13.67
CA ASN A 84 -12.06 -6.26 -14.12
C ASN A 84 -11.22 -6.89 -12.99
N PRO A 85 -11.64 -8.02 -12.40
CA PRO A 85 -10.88 -8.66 -11.33
C PRO A 85 -9.48 -9.10 -11.77
N LYS A 86 -9.27 -9.37 -13.08
CA LYS A 86 -7.98 -9.79 -13.63
C LYS A 86 -7.00 -8.63 -13.87
N SER A 87 -7.42 -7.38 -13.71
CA SER A 87 -6.54 -6.21 -13.82
C SER A 87 -6.08 -5.67 -12.46
N VAL A 88 -6.54 -6.26 -11.36
CA VAL A 88 -6.20 -5.80 -10.02
C VAL A 88 -4.72 -6.09 -9.73
N ARG A 89 -3.97 -5.04 -9.40
CA ARG A 89 -2.56 -5.11 -9.02
C ARG A 89 -2.38 -4.62 -7.60
N VAL A 90 -1.49 -5.27 -6.87
CA VAL A 90 -1.00 -4.77 -5.59
C VAL A 90 0.33 -4.06 -5.81
N LEU A 91 0.52 -2.89 -5.22
CA LEU A 91 1.72 -2.10 -5.40
C LEU A 91 2.68 -2.37 -4.23
N LEU A 92 3.52 -3.41 -4.37
CA LEU A 92 4.40 -3.92 -3.30
C LEU A 92 5.66 -3.06 -3.11
N GLY A 93 6.10 -2.35 -4.15
CA GLY A 93 7.33 -1.53 -4.10
C GLY A 93 8.56 -2.41 -3.92
N SER A 94 9.48 -2.02 -3.02
CA SER A 94 10.61 -2.87 -2.62
C SER A 94 10.26 -3.91 -1.54
N ALA A 95 8.98 -4.00 -1.14
CA ALA A 95 8.40 -4.96 -0.19
C ALA A 95 9.19 -5.19 1.11
N GLN A 96 10.03 -4.24 1.51
CA GLN A 96 10.72 -4.28 2.79
C GLN A 96 9.68 -4.26 3.92
N GLY A 97 9.62 -5.34 4.71
CA GLY A 97 8.65 -5.51 5.79
C GLY A 97 7.35 -6.24 5.41
N ALA A 98 7.28 -6.83 4.22
CA ALA A 98 6.18 -7.74 3.87
C ALA A 98 6.33 -9.06 4.68
N LYS A 99 5.26 -9.44 5.39
CA LYS A 99 5.19 -10.71 6.15
C LYS A 99 4.87 -11.89 5.20
N ASP A 100 4.72 -13.09 5.76
CA ASP A 100 4.53 -14.34 5.01
C ASP A 100 3.36 -14.34 4.01
N PHE A 101 2.29 -13.60 4.31
CA PHE A 101 1.09 -13.55 3.47
C PHE A 101 0.66 -12.13 3.13
N LEU A 102 0.08 -11.98 1.94
CA LEU A 102 -0.74 -10.84 1.57
C LEU A 102 -2.22 -11.25 1.69
N CYS A 103 -2.94 -10.55 2.54
CA CYS A 103 -4.35 -10.76 2.79
C CYS A 103 -5.13 -9.66 2.09
N VAL A 104 -5.91 -10.03 1.08
CA VAL A 104 -6.69 -9.11 0.27
C VAL A 104 -8.16 -9.32 0.53
N ARG A 105 -8.89 -8.23 0.73
CA ARG A 105 -10.35 -8.22 0.87
C ARG A 105 -10.95 -7.37 -0.21
N TYR A 106 -12.04 -7.86 -0.78
CA TYR A 106 -12.86 -7.19 -1.77
C TYR A 106 -14.25 -6.99 -1.18
N ILE A 107 -14.82 -5.80 -1.34
CA ILE A 107 -16.21 -5.54 -1.01
C ILE A 107 -16.80 -4.56 -2.02
N SER A 108 -17.95 -4.94 -2.57
CA SER A 108 -18.75 -4.05 -3.40
C SER A 108 -19.40 -2.96 -2.55
N ARG A 109 -19.65 -1.80 -3.16
CA ARG A 109 -20.25 -0.64 -2.53
C ARG A 109 -21.64 -0.92 -1.94
N ASP A 110 -22.42 -1.74 -2.64
CA ASP A 110 -23.73 -2.22 -2.17
C ASP A 110 -23.65 -3.37 -1.16
N GLY A 111 -22.44 -3.83 -0.83
CA GLY A 111 -22.18 -4.90 0.12
C GLY A 111 -22.62 -6.28 -0.35
N ARG A 112 -23.07 -6.43 -1.61
CA ARG A 112 -23.62 -7.70 -2.10
C ARG A 112 -22.53 -8.71 -2.42
N TYR A 113 -21.48 -8.26 -3.08
CA TYR A 113 -20.28 -9.05 -3.31
C TYR A 113 -19.22 -8.77 -2.24
N SER A 114 -18.64 -9.83 -1.70
CA SER A 114 -17.45 -9.77 -0.86
C SER A 114 -16.53 -10.97 -1.15
N ALA A 115 -15.23 -10.78 -1.04
CA ALA A 115 -14.26 -11.86 -1.15
C ALA A 115 -13.04 -11.64 -0.26
N GLU A 116 -12.42 -12.73 0.16
CA GLU A 116 -11.15 -12.77 0.86
C GLU A 116 -10.18 -13.66 0.09
N ALA A 117 -8.97 -13.16 -0.12
CA ALA A 117 -7.91 -13.85 -0.83
C ALA A 117 -6.62 -13.81 -0.02
N ARG A 118 -5.93 -14.94 0.04
CA ARG A 118 -4.63 -15.10 0.70
C ARG A 118 -3.58 -15.48 -0.33
N TYR A 119 -2.58 -14.63 -0.47
CA TYR A 119 -1.43 -14.86 -1.36
C TYR A 119 -0.18 -15.10 -0.53
N LYS A 120 0.70 -15.96 -1.02
CA LYS A 120 2.01 -16.18 -0.39
C LYS A 120 2.96 -15.11 -0.89
N LEU A 121 3.57 -14.37 0.03
CA LEU A 121 4.63 -13.43 -0.31
C LEU A 121 5.97 -14.15 -0.21
N VAL A 122 6.75 -14.12 -1.28
CA VAL A 122 8.14 -14.60 -1.25
C VAL A 122 9.07 -13.44 -0.91
N PRO A 123 10.15 -13.68 -0.13
CA PRO A 123 11.14 -12.66 0.14
C PRO A 123 11.64 -12.01 -1.14
N GLY A 124 11.63 -10.68 -1.18
CA GLY A 124 12.00 -9.92 -2.37
C GLY A 124 10.87 -9.71 -3.37
N ALA A 125 9.66 -10.28 -3.20
CA ALA A 125 8.52 -10.01 -4.08
C ALA A 125 8.22 -8.49 -4.15
N GLY A 126 8.68 -7.82 -5.20
CA GLY A 126 8.54 -6.38 -5.39
C GLY A 126 7.65 -6.02 -6.58
N GLY A 127 7.61 -4.74 -6.94
CA GLY A 127 6.91 -4.28 -8.12
C GLY A 127 5.39 -4.20 -7.96
N GLU A 128 4.67 -4.56 -9.02
CA GLU A 128 3.23 -4.35 -9.16
C GLU A 128 2.50 -5.59 -9.71
N PRO A 129 2.61 -6.75 -9.04
CA PRO A 129 2.06 -7.98 -9.57
C PRO A 129 0.53 -7.92 -9.67
N VAL A 130 0.01 -8.55 -10.72
CA VAL A 130 -1.43 -8.81 -10.85
C VAL A 130 -1.83 -9.85 -9.81
N LEU A 131 -2.96 -9.65 -9.15
CA LEU A 131 -3.50 -10.61 -8.20
C LEU A 131 -4.26 -11.72 -8.94
N GLU A 132 -3.84 -12.96 -8.76
CA GLU A 132 -4.65 -14.10 -9.21
C GLU A 132 -6.02 -14.05 -8.52
N THR A 133 -7.10 -14.08 -9.31
CA THR A 133 -8.46 -14.01 -8.81
C THR A 133 -9.26 -15.19 -9.37
N LYS A 134 -9.84 -16.01 -8.50
CA LYS A 134 -10.64 -17.21 -8.86
C LYS A 134 -12.13 -17.01 -8.63
N THR A 135 -12.62 -15.81 -8.91
CA THR A 135 -14.04 -15.49 -8.73
C THR A 135 -14.91 -16.21 -9.76
N ALA A 136 -16.00 -16.82 -9.31
CA ALA A 136 -17.05 -17.37 -10.15
C ALA A 136 -17.99 -16.28 -10.70
N TYR A 137 -17.90 -15.05 -10.18
CA TYR A 137 -18.81 -13.94 -10.47
C TYR A 137 -18.22 -12.90 -11.44
N GLU A 138 -17.24 -13.26 -12.27
CA GLU A 138 -16.55 -12.33 -13.18
C GLU A 138 -17.52 -11.49 -14.03
N LYS A 139 -18.54 -12.11 -14.64
CA LYS A 139 -19.56 -11.42 -15.46
C LYS A 139 -20.42 -10.43 -14.67
N LEU A 140 -20.66 -10.69 -13.38
CA LEU A 140 -21.41 -9.79 -12.52
C LEU A 140 -20.53 -8.62 -12.08
N LEU A 141 -19.25 -8.90 -11.81
CA LEU A 141 -18.27 -7.91 -11.39
C LEU A 141 -18.01 -6.84 -12.46
N THR A 142 -18.10 -7.17 -13.75
CA THR A 142 -17.97 -6.18 -14.84
C THR A 142 -19.11 -5.16 -14.88
N ALA A 143 -20.25 -5.43 -14.22
CA ALA A 143 -21.32 -4.44 -14.10
C ALA A 143 -21.02 -3.33 -13.07
N TYR A 144 -20.03 -3.55 -12.19
CA TYR A 144 -19.56 -2.54 -11.26
C TYR A 144 -18.51 -1.66 -11.91
N LYS A 145 -18.43 -0.39 -11.51
CA LYS A 145 -17.26 0.43 -11.80
C LYS A 145 -16.11 0.04 -10.87
N SER A 146 -14.88 0.32 -11.30
CA SER A 146 -13.69 0.14 -10.46
C SER A 146 -13.73 0.98 -9.17
N SER A 147 -14.51 2.07 -9.15
CA SER A 147 -14.81 2.86 -7.95
C SER A 147 -15.79 2.21 -6.99
N ASP A 148 -16.53 1.20 -7.44
CA ASP A 148 -17.61 0.58 -6.68
C ASP A 148 -17.13 -0.66 -5.93
N ILE A 149 -15.87 -1.05 -6.11
CA ILE A 149 -15.24 -2.16 -5.41
C ILE A 149 -14.14 -1.59 -4.52
N ALA A 150 -14.31 -1.71 -3.21
CA ALA A 150 -13.25 -1.44 -2.25
C ALA A 150 -12.35 -2.67 -2.12
N ILE A 151 -11.05 -2.46 -2.26
CA ILE A 151 -10.04 -3.50 -2.16
C ILE A 151 -9.01 -3.06 -1.13
N SER A 152 -8.82 -3.87 -0.08
CA SER A 152 -7.77 -3.65 0.91
C SER A 152 -6.77 -4.80 0.87
N ALA A 153 -5.49 -4.49 0.76
CA ALA A 153 -4.40 -5.46 0.86
C ALA A 153 -3.55 -5.15 2.10
N ARG A 154 -3.32 -6.18 2.93
CA ARG A 154 -2.44 -6.10 4.10
C ARG A 154 -1.48 -7.27 4.14
N SER A 155 -0.20 -7.03 4.41
CA SER A 155 0.71 -8.13 4.76
C SER A 155 0.48 -8.57 6.20
N ALA A 156 0.47 -9.87 6.46
CA ALA A 156 0.32 -10.42 7.80
C ALA A 156 0.98 -11.81 7.92
N THR A 157 1.24 -12.27 9.14
CA THR A 157 1.64 -13.66 9.41
C THR A 157 0.45 -14.61 9.29
N SER A 158 -0.76 -14.12 9.58
CA SER A 158 -2.02 -14.81 9.33
C SER A 158 -3.10 -13.81 8.89
N CYS A 159 -3.96 -14.21 7.96
CA CYS A 159 -5.09 -13.40 7.53
C CYS A 159 -6.24 -13.34 8.54
N ASP A 160 -6.17 -14.12 9.61
CA ASP A 160 -7.14 -14.08 10.71
C ASP A 160 -6.87 -12.90 11.66
N ASN A 161 -5.65 -12.35 11.66
CA ASN A 161 -5.28 -11.20 12.48
C ASN A 161 -4.47 -10.16 11.69
N LEU A 162 -5.17 -9.09 11.28
CA LEU A 162 -4.61 -8.01 10.46
C LEU A 162 -4.17 -6.77 11.27
N LYS A 163 -4.11 -6.85 12.61
CA LYS A 163 -3.84 -5.67 13.46
C LYS A 163 -2.48 -5.03 13.18
N ASP A 164 -1.46 -5.85 13.00
CA ASP A 164 -0.07 -5.41 12.81
C ASP A 164 0.38 -5.51 11.34
N GLY A 165 -0.60 -5.50 10.43
CA GLY A 165 -0.34 -5.67 9.01
C GLY A 165 -0.04 -4.36 8.30
N THR A 166 0.88 -4.41 7.34
CA THR A 166 1.23 -3.26 6.51
C THR A 166 0.24 -3.15 5.36
N LEU A 167 -0.40 -1.98 5.20
CA LEU A 167 -1.29 -1.69 4.09
C LEU A 167 -0.51 -1.50 2.79
N PHE A 168 -1.08 -1.95 1.69
CA PHE A 168 -0.59 -1.69 0.33
C PHE A 168 -1.69 -1.02 -0.48
N ALA A 169 -1.29 -0.07 -1.32
CA ALA A 169 -2.19 0.53 -2.29
C ALA A 169 -2.48 -0.45 -3.44
N ILE A 170 -3.72 -0.41 -3.92
CA ILE A 170 -4.19 -1.17 -5.06
C ILE A 170 -4.22 -0.29 -6.31
N ASP A 171 -3.88 -0.89 -7.45
CA ASP A 171 -4.20 -0.36 -8.77
C ASP A 171 -5.26 -1.28 -9.40
N VAL A 172 -6.37 -0.69 -9.85
CA VAL A 172 -7.49 -1.42 -10.47
C VAL A 172 -7.51 -1.27 -11.99
N GLY A 173 -6.43 -0.73 -12.57
CA GLY A 173 -6.32 -0.40 -13.98
C GLY A 173 -6.61 1.08 -14.26
N GLY A 174 -6.09 1.55 -15.41
CA GLY A 174 -6.18 2.94 -15.85
C GLY A 174 -4.92 3.76 -15.54
N SER A 175 -4.94 5.03 -15.94
CA SER A 175 -3.84 5.96 -15.63
C SER A 175 -3.92 6.40 -14.17
N ARG A 176 -2.90 6.05 -13.38
CA ARG A 176 -2.77 6.47 -11.98
C ARG A 176 -2.62 7.97 -11.88
N GLN A 177 -3.45 8.58 -11.05
CA GLN A 177 -3.32 9.97 -10.65
C GLN A 177 -2.53 10.07 -9.33
N ARG A 178 -1.96 11.24 -9.04
CA ARG A 178 -1.21 11.52 -7.80
C ARG A 178 -2.16 11.80 -6.62
N GLN A 179 -3.13 10.92 -6.42
CA GLN A 179 -4.09 11.01 -5.33
C GLN A 179 -4.35 9.60 -4.80
N LEU A 180 -4.30 9.45 -3.48
CA LEU A 180 -4.62 8.22 -2.78
C LEU A 180 -6.07 8.29 -2.30
N VAL A 181 -6.86 7.26 -2.61
CA VAL A 181 -8.25 7.14 -2.19
C VAL A 181 -8.34 6.09 -1.10
N VAL A 182 -8.76 6.53 0.08
CA VAL A 182 -9.05 5.67 1.23
C VAL A 182 -10.55 5.46 1.30
N LEU A 183 -11.00 4.21 1.15
CA LEU A 183 -12.40 3.83 1.27
C LEU A 183 -12.65 3.29 2.66
N MET A 184 -13.71 3.77 3.30
CA MET A 184 -13.96 3.48 4.70
C MET A 184 -15.41 3.13 4.99
N ASN A 185 -15.58 2.29 6.00
CA ASN A 185 -16.84 2.16 6.70
C ASN A 185 -16.75 2.89 8.04
N GLY A 186 -17.61 3.88 8.23
CA GLY A 186 -17.65 4.69 9.46
C GLY A 186 -19.03 5.29 9.76
N GLY A 187 -20.08 4.77 9.14
CA GLY A 187 -21.43 5.31 9.26
C GLY A 187 -21.47 6.83 9.07
N ASN A 188 -21.97 7.54 10.09
CA ASN A 188 -22.09 9.00 10.12
C ASN A 188 -20.96 9.70 10.89
N ALA A 189 -19.92 8.98 11.29
CA ALA A 189 -18.79 9.58 12.01
C ALA A 189 -18.05 10.58 11.13
N ARG A 190 -17.55 11.66 11.73
CA ARG A 190 -16.66 12.60 11.01
C ARG A 190 -15.26 12.04 11.04
N ILE A 191 -14.79 11.58 9.88
CA ILE A 191 -13.49 10.93 9.75
C ILE A 191 -12.54 11.81 8.96
N ARG A 192 -11.29 11.88 9.40
CA ARG A 192 -10.19 12.51 8.67
C ARG A 192 -9.09 11.50 8.39
N ALA A 193 -8.47 11.62 7.23
CA ALA A 193 -7.30 10.82 6.88
C ALA A 193 -6.09 11.73 6.66
N GLN A 194 -4.91 11.27 7.09
CA GLN A 194 -3.66 12.00 6.95
C GLN A 194 -2.52 11.04 6.60
N LEU A 195 -1.71 11.41 5.61
CA LEU A 195 -0.48 10.72 5.28
C LEU A 195 0.70 11.32 6.08
N GLY A 196 1.54 10.46 6.63
CA GLY A 196 2.78 10.80 7.32
C GLY A 196 3.93 9.85 7.01
N GLN A 197 5.13 10.22 7.43
CA GLN A 197 6.35 9.41 7.31
C GLN A 197 7.28 9.75 8.47
N ASN A 198 7.95 8.74 9.05
CA ASN A 198 8.86 8.92 10.19
C ASN A 198 8.23 9.74 11.33
N SER A 199 6.97 9.45 11.65
CA SER A 199 6.16 10.14 12.68
C SER A 199 5.92 11.64 12.43
N LYS A 200 6.19 12.13 11.22
CA LYS A 200 5.86 13.49 10.78
C LYS A 200 4.70 13.46 9.80
N ALA A 201 3.77 14.39 9.94
CA ALA A 201 2.73 14.61 8.95
C ALA A 201 3.35 15.10 7.64
N LEU A 202 2.98 14.48 6.53
CA LEU A 202 3.37 14.89 5.17
C LEU A 202 2.27 15.70 4.48
N THR A 203 1.03 15.47 4.88
CA THR A 203 -0.16 16.12 4.32
C THR A 203 -0.99 16.75 5.42
N GLN A 204 -1.84 17.70 5.08
CA GLN A 204 -2.88 18.16 6.00
C GLN A 204 -3.96 17.07 6.15
N PRO A 205 -4.62 16.96 7.32
CA PRO A 205 -5.73 16.03 7.48
C PRO A 205 -6.87 16.39 6.51
N VAL A 206 -7.29 15.43 5.69
CA VAL A 206 -8.41 15.60 4.75
C VAL A 206 -9.68 15.04 5.39
N LEU A 207 -10.77 15.80 5.33
CA LEU A 207 -12.09 15.32 5.75
C LEU A 207 -12.62 14.32 4.72
N CYS A 208 -13.04 13.17 5.19
CA CYS A 208 -13.63 12.15 4.35
C CYS A 208 -15.07 12.51 4.02
N GLU A 209 -15.44 12.32 2.76
CA GLU A 209 -16.75 12.67 2.23
C GLU A 209 -17.62 11.43 2.10
N LEU A 210 -18.93 11.62 2.20
CA LEU A 210 -19.88 10.56 1.91
C LEU A 210 -19.83 10.25 0.41
N VAL A 211 -19.77 8.96 0.07
CA VAL A 211 -19.80 8.52 -1.34
C VAL A 211 -21.12 8.95 -1.97
N ALA A 212 -21.10 9.68 -3.09
CA ALA A 212 -22.27 10.40 -3.62
C ALA A 212 -23.54 9.54 -3.92
N ASP A 213 -23.41 8.22 -4.01
CA ASP A 213 -24.49 7.29 -4.37
C ASP A 213 -25.40 6.92 -3.17
N GLN A 214 -26.61 6.45 -3.46
CA GLN A 214 -27.66 6.13 -2.50
C GLN A 214 -27.42 4.81 -1.74
N VAL A 215 -26.71 3.85 -2.35
CA VAL A 215 -26.43 2.54 -1.71
C VAL A 215 -25.01 2.51 -1.15
N ARG A 216 -24.89 2.46 0.18
CA ARG A 216 -23.62 2.60 0.93
C ARG A 216 -23.45 1.53 2.01
N VAL A 217 -23.63 0.26 1.63
CA VAL A 217 -23.61 -0.84 2.61
C VAL A 217 -22.18 -1.34 2.82
N GLY A 218 -21.40 -1.50 1.76
CA GLY A 218 -20.03 -2.00 1.85
C GLY A 218 -19.06 -0.94 2.39
N PHE A 219 -19.20 0.30 1.94
CA PHE A 219 -18.44 1.45 2.42
C PHE A 219 -19.27 2.73 2.31
N THR A 220 -19.02 3.66 3.23
CA THR A 220 -19.87 4.85 3.44
C THR A 220 -19.15 6.15 3.10
N GLN A 221 -17.82 6.18 3.25
CA GLN A 221 -17.01 7.38 3.10
C GLN A 221 -15.77 7.12 2.25
N GLU A 222 -15.29 8.16 1.58
CA GLU A 222 -14.01 8.18 0.90
C GLU A 222 -13.18 9.41 1.31
N CYS A 223 -11.87 9.22 1.47
CA CYS A 223 -10.93 10.31 1.70
C CYS A 223 -9.97 10.37 0.52
N ARG A 224 -9.81 11.55 -0.07
CA ARG A 224 -8.92 11.81 -1.21
C ARG A 224 -7.71 12.57 -0.73
N ILE A 225 -6.56 11.90 -0.67
CA ILE A 225 -5.30 12.48 -0.19
C ILE A 225 -4.43 12.77 -1.40
N ASP A 226 -4.23 14.06 -1.69
CA ASP A 226 -3.28 14.46 -2.73
C ASP A 226 -1.86 14.14 -2.28
N LEU A 227 -1.09 13.52 -3.17
CA LEU A 227 0.27 13.11 -2.87
C LEU A 227 1.26 14.21 -3.28
N PRO A 228 2.23 14.54 -2.40
CA PRO A 228 3.29 15.48 -2.76
C PRO A 228 4.01 15.08 -4.06
N PRO A 229 4.46 16.04 -4.88
CA PRO A 229 5.05 15.77 -6.19
C PRO A 229 6.38 15.00 -6.12
N ASP A 230 7.06 15.08 -4.98
CA ASP A 230 8.33 14.46 -4.63
C ASP A 230 8.16 13.16 -3.82
N ILE A 231 6.94 12.62 -3.75
CA ILE A 231 6.70 11.37 -3.02
C ILE A 231 7.49 10.21 -3.63
N LEU A 232 8.27 9.53 -2.79
CA LEU A 232 9.06 8.37 -3.19
C LEU A 232 8.35 7.07 -2.80
N ALA A 233 8.66 5.98 -3.50
CA ALA A 233 8.27 4.66 -3.04
C ALA A 233 8.88 4.38 -1.65
N GLY A 234 8.12 3.76 -0.74
CA GLY A 234 8.65 3.41 0.57
C GLY A 234 7.60 3.27 1.66
N ALA A 235 8.08 3.27 2.91
CA ALA A 235 7.26 3.17 4.10
C ALA A 235 6.70 4.53 4.52
N TYR A 236 5.42 4.54 4.83
CA TYR A 236 4.60 5.66 5.26
C TYR A 236 3.65 5.21 6.38
N GLN A 237 2.93 6.18 6.93
CA GLN A 237 1.89 6.00 7.93
C GLN A 237 0.61 6.63 7.42
N LEU A 238 -0.50 5.89 7.47
CA LEU A 238 -1.83 6.41 7.23
C LEU A 238 -2.56 6.54 8.56
N SER A 239 -2.81 7.78 8.98
CA SER A 239 -3.52 8.09 10.21
C SER A 239 -5.00 8.37 9.91
N ILE A 240 -5.89 7.66 10.59
CA ILE A 240 -7.35 7.84 10.52
C ILE A 240 -7.82 8.41 11.85
N GLY A 241 -8.33 9.64 11.84
CA GLY A 241 -8.91 10.31 13.00
C GLY A 241 -10.44 10.24 12.94
N GLU A 242 -11.06 9.63 13.93
CA GLU A 242 -12.52 9.60 14.10
C GLU A 242 -12.93 10.56 15.22
N THR A 243 -13.80 11.52 14.91
CA THR A 243 -14.38 12.40 15.92
C THR A 243 -15.62 11.75 16.54
N ALA A 244 -15.54 11.40 17.82
CA ALA A 244 -16.66 10.86 18.59
C ALA A 244 -17.72 11.94 18.86
N SER A 245 -18.91 11.52 19.29
CA SER A 245 -19.99 12.45 19.68
C SER A 245 -19.62 13.37 20.85
N THR A 246 -18.61 12.99 21.65
CA THR A 246 -18.04 13.80 22.74
C THR A 246 -17.09 14.90 22.25
N GLY A 247 -16.72 14.91 20.96
CA GLY A 247 -15.71 15.80 20.39
C GLY A 247 -14.27 15.29 20.53
N GLU A 248 -14.04 14.19 21.25
CA GLU A 248 -12.74 13.52 21.31
C GLU A 248 -12.37 12.92 19.95
N ILE A 249 -11.09 13.01 19.58
CA ILE A 249 -10.57 12.47 18.33
C ILE A 249 -9.74 11.22 18.65
N ALA A 250 -10.28 10.06 18.29
CA ALA A 250 -9.53 8.80 18.34
C ALA A 250 -8.71 8.68 17.04
N VAL A 251 -7.38 8.63 17.16
CA VAL A 251 -6.48 8.47 16.00
C VAL A 251 -5.92 7.06 15.96
N LYS A 252 -6.10 6.40 14.81
CA LYS A 252 -5.51 5.10 14.52
C LYS A 252 -4.51 5.23 13.38
N THR A 253 -3.28 4.79 13.62
CA THR A 253 -2.20 4.82 12.64
C THR A 253 -1.97 3.45 12.04
N HIS A 254 -1.88 3.39 10.72
CA HIS A 254 -1.62 2.16 9.96
C HIS A 254 -0.28 2.27 9.23
N PRO A 255 0.60 1.26 9.32
CA PRO A 255 1.75 1.16 8.43
C PRO A 255 1.26 1.04 6.99
N LEU A 256 1.88 1.79 6.08
CA LEU A 256 1.51 1.86 4.67
C LEU A 256 2.77 1.78 3.81
N MET A 257 2.75 0.93 2.79
CA MET A 257 3.72 0.98 1.70
C MET A 257 3.11 1.69 0.51
N LEU A 258 3.77 2.76 0.07
CA LEU A 258 3.45 3.44 -1.17
C LEU A 258 4.45 3.06 -2.26
N TYR A 259 3.92 2.93 -3.47
CA TYR A 259 4.70 2.81 -4.68
C TYR A 259 4.83 4.18 -5.34
N GLY A 260 6.01 4.52 -5.85
CA GLY A 260 6.26 5.81 -6.47
C GLY A 260 5.36 6.01 -7.69
N VAL A 261 4.63 7.12 -7.76
CA VAL A 261 3.86 7.45 -8.95
C VAL A 261 4.83 7.98 -9.98
N VAL A 262 5.25 7.12 -10.93
CA VAL A 262 6.04 7.56 -12.08
C VAL A 262 5.23 8.65 -12.76
N GLY A 263 5.71 9.89 -12.68
CA GLY A 263 5.07 10.99 -13.36
C GLY A 263 5.09 10.64 -14.85
N SER A 264 3.91 10.55 -15.46
CA SER A 264 3.83 10.67 -16.92
C SER A 264 4.36 12.05 -17.24
N THR A 265 5.66 12.13 -17.57
CA THR A 265 6.25 13.29 -18.23
C THR A 265 5.46 13.45 -19.51
N LYS A 266 4.56 14.43 -19.52
CA LYS A 266 3.97 14.94 -20.75
C LYS A 266 5.05 15.56 -21.62
#